data_AF-A0A7S3ULW6-F1
#
_entry.id   AF-A0A7S3ULW6-F1
#
_cell.length_a   1.000
_cell.length_b   1.000
_cell.length_c   1.000
_cell.angle_alpha   90.00
_cell.angle_beta   90.00
_cell.angle_gamma   90.00
#
_symmetry.space_group_name_H-M   'P 1'
#
loop_
_entity.id
_entity.type
_entity.pdbx_description
1 polymer ?
#
loop_
_entity_poly.entity_id
_entity_poly.type
_entity_poly.pdbx_seq_one_letter_code
_entity_poly.pdbx_strand_id
1 'polypeptide(L)'
;IKIRNGKEKKQVKKDVVAGPFQILVTELYRVFLFGAYICMMKAMALVPAVGSVFSFILSCFLVSMYSFEYIFSYKTWTSKERMSYVERHWIYFLGFGAPCSGLCAIVAREAPQFLDTALFSCLFPFLILMAIRAVPVRPKARGLQYFPFLGLVDHLTASAVKMGSRFL
;
A
#
# COMPACT_ATOMS: atom_id res chain seq x y z
N ILE A 1 -28.98 4.35 -12.00
CA ILE A 1 -27.89 5.04 -12.75
C ILE A 1 -27.58 6.47 -12.21
N LYS A 2 -28.15 6.91 -11.07
CA LYS A 2 -28.06 8.32 -10.59
C LYS A 2 -26.87 8.65 -9.67
N ILE A 3 -26.10 7.66 -9.21
CA ILE A 3 -24.97 7.84 -8.26
C ILE A 3 -23.65 8.23 -8.97
N ARG A 4 -23.52 8.01 -10.28
CA ARG A 4 -22.29 8.24 -11.06
C ARG A 4 -21.99 9.74 -11.24
N ASN A 5 -23.01 10.53 -11.55
CA ASN A 5 -22.88 11.99 -11.80
C ASN A 5 -22.36 12.80 -10.60
N GLY A 6 -22.66 12.40 -9.36
CA GLY A 6 -22.18 13.11 -8.16
C GLY A 6 -20.71 12.82 -7.83
N LYS A 7 -20.21 11.64 -8.19
CA LYS A 7 -18.81 11.25 -7.98
C LYS A 7 -17.90 11.84 -9.05
N GLU A 8 -18.34 11.84 -10.31
CA GLU A 8 -17.62 12.52 -11.41
C GLU A 8 -17.43 14.01 -11.13
N LYS A 9 -18.49 14.71 -10.70
CA LYS A 9 -18.39 16.15 -10.38
C LYS A 9 -17.47 16.47 -9.20
N LYS A 10 -17.33 15.58 -8.21
CA LYS A 10 -16.38 15.73 -7.10
C LYS A 10 -14.94 15.40 -7.51
N GLN A 11 -14.74 14.42 -8.39
CA GLN A 11 -13.41 14.07 -8.92
C GLN A 11 -12.89 15.18 -9.83
N VAL A 12 -13.67 15.62 -10.82
CA VAL A 12 -13.30 16.71 -11.74
C VAL A 12 -12.90 17.98 -10.98
N LYS A 13 -13.59 18.32 -9.87
CA LYS A 13 -13.24 19.50 -9.06
C LYS A 13 -11.96 19.33 -8.24
N LYS A 14 -11.55 18.09 -7.93
CA LYS A 14 -10.29 17.78 -7.23
C LYS A 14 -9.11 17.83 -8.21
N ASP A 15 -9.34 17.37 -9.43
CA ASP A 15 -8.35 17.29 -10.52
C ASP A 15 -8.00 18.69 -11.07
N VAL A 16 -8.99 19.60 -11.10
CA VAL A 16 -8.82 21.01 -11.49
C VAL A 16 -8.07 21.85 -10.44
N VAL A 17 -7.93 21.35 -9.19
CA VAL A 17 -7.35 22.13 -8.06
C VAL A 17 -5.88 21.75 -7.77
N ALA A 18 -5.37 20.63 -8.27
CA ALA A 18 -3.99 20.21 -8.04
C ALA A 18 -3.05 20.73 -9.15
N GLY A 19 -2.28 21.77 -8.85
CA GLY A 19 -1.20 22.21 -9.75
C GLY A 19 -0.12 21.12 -9.94
N PRO A 20 0.69 21.18 -11.00
CA PRO A 20 1.73 20.17 -11.31
C PRO A 20 2.69 19.91 -10.14
N PHE A 21 2.96 20.94 -9.34
CA PHE A 21 3.78 20.83 -8.13
C PHE A 21 3.13 19.97 -7.02
N GLN A 22 1.81 20.04 -6.84
CA GLN A 22 1.09 19.26 -5.82
C GLN A 22 1.07 17.76 -6.15
N ILE A 23 1.02 17.44 -7.45
CA ILE A 23 1.15 16.07 -7.94
C ILE A 23 2.54 15.55 -7.58
N LEU A 24 3.60 16.30 -7.93
CA LEU A 24 4.98 15.93 -7.60
C LEU A 24 5.19 15.65 -6.10
N VAL A 25 4.69 16.52 -5.23
CA VAL A 25 4.83 16.33 -3.77
C VAL A 25 4.11 15.07 -3.29
N THR A 26 2.93 14.77 -3.86
CA THR A 26 2.16 13.57 -3.53
C THR A 26 2.85 12.30 -4.02
N GLU A 27 3.46 12.35 -5.21
CA GLU A 27 4.28 11.27 -5.77
C GLU A 27 5.51 11.00 -4.88
N LEU A 28 6.24 12.04 -4.49
CA LEU A 28 7.42 11.94 -3.63
C LEU A 28 7.09 11.37 -2.24
N TYR A 29 6.01 11.87 -1.61
CA TYR A 29 5.55 11.34 -0.33
C TYR A 29 5.28 9.83 -0.41
N ARG A 30 4.73 9.39 -1.53
CA ARG A 30 4.40 7.99 -1.74
C ARG A 30 5.62 7.12 -1.95
N VAL A 31 6.55 7.53 -2.81
CA VAL A 31 7.83 6.83 -3.00
C VAL A 31 8.57 6.70 -1.67
N PHE A 32 8.60 7.78 -0.88
CA PHE A 32 9.19 7.76 0.45
C PHE A 32 8.49 6.80 1.40
N LEU A 33 7.16 6.77 1.42
CA LEU A 33 6.37 5.86 2.26
C LEU A 33 6.63 4.39 1.89
N PHE A 34 6.63 4.05 0.60
CA PHE A 34 6.96 2.68 0.15
C PHE A 34 8.41 2.32 0.46
N GLY A 35 9.36 3.24 0.24
CA GLY A 35 10.75 3.06 0.58
C GLY A 35 10.94 2.77 2.07
N ALA A 36 10.31 3.56 2.94
CA ALA A 36 10.31 3.33 4.38
C ALA A 36 9.73 1.96 4.76
N TYR A 37 8.66 1.53 4.09
CA TYR A 37 8.06 0.22 4.31
C TYR A 37 8.99 -0.93 3.91
N ILE A 38 9.72 -0.81 2.79
CA ILE A 38 10.73 -1.78 2.35
C ILE A 38 11.89 -1.82 3.34
N CYS A 39 12.40 -0.66 3.77
CA CYS A 39 13.45 -0.57 4.78
C CYS A 39 13.03 -1.27 6.08
N MET A 40 11.82 -1.00 6.57
CA MET A 40 11.26 -1.65 7.76
C MET A 40 11.13 -3.16 7.58
N MET A 41 10.64 -3.62 6.43
CA MET A 41 10.53 -5.05 6.11
C MET A 41 11.88 -5.76 6.14
N LYS A 42 12.93 -5.14 5.58
CA LYS A 42 14.29 -5.69 5.59
C LYS A 42 14.91 -5.62 6.99
N ALA A 43 14.68 -4.54 7.73
CA ALA A 43 15.15 -4.41 9.11
C ALA A 43 14.53 -5.48 10.02
N MET A 44 13.23 -5.77 9.87
CA MET A 44 12.56 -6.82 10.62
C MET A 44 13.01 -8.23 10.20
N ALA A 45 13.44 -8.43 8.95
CA ALA A 45 13.99 -9.70 8.50
C ALA A 45 15.31 -10.07 9.21
N LEU A 46 16.01 -9.08 9.78
CA LEU A 46 17.24 -9.29 10.55
C LEU A 46 16.99 -9.81 11.97
N VAL A 47 15.75 -9.76 12.47
CA VAL A 47 15.38 -10.22 13.81
C VAL A 47 15.11 -11.74 13.78
N PRO A 48 15.93 -12.59 14.43
CA PRO A 48 15.70 -14.03 14.43
C PRO A 48 14.39 -14.39 15.16
N ALA A 49 13.73 -15.46 14.72
CA ALA A 49 12.43 -15.98 15.18
C ALA A 49 11.17 -15.21 14.73
N VAL A 50 10.96 -13.97 15.17
CA VAL A 50 9.71 -13.22 14.86
C VAL A 50 9.79 -12.50 13.51
N GLY A 51 11.00 -12.20 13.05
CA GLY A 51 11.25 -11.41 11.85
C GLY A 51 10.71 -12.03 10.57
N SER A 52 10.82 -13.35 10.40
CA SER A 52 10.38 -14.02 9.15
C SER A 52 8.86 -13.90 8.93
N VAL A 53 8.06 -14.10 9.99
CA VAL A 53 6.61 -13.94 9.92
C VAL A 53 6.23 -12.49 9.66
N PHE A 54 6.90 -11.56 10.34
CA PHE A 54 6.62 -10.14 10.18
C PHE A 54 7.00 -9.61 8.80
N SER A 55 8.17 -10.02 8.27
CA SER A 55 8.59 -9.70 6.91
C SER A 55 7.64 -10.28 5.86
N PHE A 56 7.08 -11.47 6.09
CA PHE A 56 6.05 -12.03 5.21
C PHE A 56 4.76 -11.18 5.24
N ILE A 57 4.26 -10.83 6.43
CA ILE A 57 3.10 -9.94 6.61
C ILE A 57 3.33 -8.60 5.88
N LEU A 58 4.50 -7.99 6.07
CA LEU A 58 4.86 -6.74 5.40
C LEU A 58 4.96 -6.90 3.88
N SER A 59 5.51 -8.00 3.39
CA SER A 59 5.56 -8.28 1.96
C SER A 59 4.16 -8.40 1.35
N CYS A 60 3.23 -9.09 2.03
CA CYS A 60 1.82 -9.17 1.61
C CYS A 60 1.16 -7.80 1.53
N PHE A 61 1.38 -6.96 2.54
CA PHE A 61 0.89 -5.58 2.52
C PHE A 61 1.49 -4.77 1.38
N LEU A 62 2.80 -4.89 1.14
CA LEU A 62 3.50 -4.16 0.08
C LEU A 62 2.92 -4.52 -1.30
N VAL A 63 2.80 -5.81 -1.60
CA VAL A 63 2.25 -6.31 -2.88
C VAL A 63 0.81 -5.85 -3.10
N SER A 64 -0.01 -5.90 -2.04
CA SER A 64 -1.39 -5.43 -2.13
C SER A 64 -1.45 -3.91 -2.33
N MET A 65 -0.74 -3.13 -1.51
CA MET A 65 -0.68 -1.67 -1.63
C MET A 65 -0.24 -1.21 -3.01
N TYR A 66 0.77 -1.87 -3.59
CA TYR A 66 1.28 -1.56 -4.91
C TYR A 66 0.23 -1.84 -6.01
N SER A 67 -0.54 -2.92 -5.87
CA SER A 67 -1.62 -3.25 -6.80
C SER A 67 -2.82 -2.29 -6.69
N PHE A 68 -3.17 -1.88 -5.47
CA PHE A 68 -4.29 -0.97 -5.20
C PHE A 68 -3.96 0.50 -5.45
N GLU A 69 -2.69 0.87 -5.52
CA GLU A 69 -2.24 2.24 -5.78
C GLU A 69 -2.85 2.80 -7.07
N TYR A 70 -2.90 2.00 -8.14
CA TYR A 70 -3.51 2.40 -9.41
C TYR A 70 -4.98 2.79 -9.24
N ILE A 71 -5.70 2.08 -8.40
CA ILE A 71 -7.11 2.32 -8.13
C ILE A 71 -7.28 3.56 -7.26
N PHE A 72 -6.40 3.75 -6.28
CA PHE A 72 -6.41 4.93 -5.42
C PHE A 72 -6.06 6.21 -6.17
N SER A 73 -5.10 6.12 -7.10
CA SER A 73 -4.73 7.19 -8.01
C SER A 73 -5.86 7.47 -9.01
N TYR A 74 -6.49 6.44 -9.59
CA TYR A 74 -7.68 6.58 -10.43
C TYR A 74 -8.88 7.20 -9.68
N LYS A 75 -9.05 6.88 -8.40
CA LYS A 75 -10.11 7.45 -7.54
C LYS A 75 -9.76 8.83 -6.95
N THR A 76 -8.56 9.33 -7.23
CA THR A 76 -8.04 10.63 -6.76
C THR A 76 -8.19 10.81 -5.25
N TRP A 77 -7.96 9.72 -4.50
CA TRP A 77 -8.01 9.73 -3.04
C TRP A 77 -6.81 10.48 -2.47
N THR A 78 -7.02 11.25 -1.40
CA THR A 78 -5.93 11.88 -0.65
C THR A 78 -5.16 10.84 0.16
N SER A 79 -3.90 11.10 0.50
CA SER A 79 -3.06 10.17 1.26
C SER A 79 -3.73 9.68 2.55
N LYS A 80 -4.44 10.57 3.26
CA LYS A 80 -5.23 10.24 4.46
C LYS A 80 -6.39 9.29 4.19
N GLU A 81 -7.12 9.51 3.09
CA GLU A 81 -8.23 8.64 2.68
C GLU A 81 -7.72 7.24 2.30
N ARG A 82 -6.58 7.16 1.60
CA ARG A 82 -5.92 5.91 1.22
C ARG A 82 -5.51 5.13 2.46
N MET A 83 -4.78 5.76 3.37
CA MET A 83 -4.29 5.13 4.60
C MET A 83 -5.45 4.60 5.45
N SER A 84 -6.47 5.44 5.69
CA SER A 84 -7.64 5.05 6.46
C SER A 84 -8.45 3.92 5.81
N TYR A 85 -8.42 3.78 4.47
CA TYR A 85 -9.07 2.67 3.79
C TYR A 85 -8.33 1.34 4.00
N VAL A 86 -6.99 1.38 3.95
CA VAL A 86 -6.11 0.23 4.14
C VAL A 86 -6.20 -0.25 5.58
N GLU A 87 -6.13 0.67 6.55
CA GLU A 87 -6.31 0.35 7.98
C GLU A 87 -7.63 -0.38 8.23
N ARG A 88 -8.73 0.13 7.67
CA ARG A 88 -10.07 -0.43 7.89
C ARG A 88 -10.28 -1.81 7.27
N HIS A 89 -9.48 -2.21 6.28
CA HIS A 89 -9.60 -3.49 5.58
C HIS A 89 -8.30 -4.30 5.62
N TRP A 90 -7.46 -4.09 6.63
CA TRP A 90 -6.10 -4.63 6.69
C TRP A 90 -6.02 -6.15 6.45
N ILE A 91 -6.99 -6.92 6.97
CA ILE A 91 -7.08 -8.38 6.77
C ILE A 91 -7.26 -8.74 5.28
N TYR A 92 -8.08 -7.95 4.57
CA TYR A 92 -8.30 -8.15 3.14
C TYR A 92 -7.01 -7.90 2.36
N PHE A 93 -6.27 -6.83 2.68
CA PHE A 93 -4.99 -6.53 2.05
C PHE A 93 -3.96 -7.65 2.31
N LEU A 94 -3.92 -8.21 3.52
CA LEU A 94 -3.07 -9.36 3.83
C LEU A 94 -3.44 -10.59 2.99
N GLY A 95 -4.72 -10.96 2.97
CA GLY A 95 -5.19 -12.12 2.20
C GLY A 95 -4.99 -11.94 0.69
N PHE A 96 -5.15 -10.72 0.18
CA PHE A 96 -4.95 -10.42 -1.24
C PHE A 96 -3.48 -10.56 -1.67
N GLY A 97 -2.54 -10.09 -0.85
CA GLY A 97 -1.10 -10.16 -1.15
C GLY A 97 -0.46 -11.50 -0.84
N ALA A 98 -1.10 -12.35 -0.02
CA ALA A 98 -0.53 -13.62 0.45
C ALA A 98 -0.22 -14.64 -0.66
N PRO A 99 -1.07 -14.89 -1.68
CA PRO A 99 -0.77 -15.86 -2.73
C PRO A 99 0.48 -15.49 -3.52
N CYS A 100 0.60 -14.22 -3.92
CA CYS A 100 1.77 -13.72 -4.66
C CYS A 100 3.03 -13.74 -3.78
N SER A 101 2.94 -13.19 -2.56
CA SER A 101 4.09 -13.15 -1.65
C SER A 101 4.56 -14.54 -1.22
N GLY A 102 3.62 -15.48 -1.07
CA GLY A 102 3.93 -16.88 -0.78
C GLY A 102 4.66 -17.56 -1.93
N LEU A 103 4.18 -17.36 -3.16
CA LEU A 103 4.83 -17.90 -4.36
C LEU A 103 6.23 -17.31 -4.55
N CYS A 104 6.37 -15.99 -4.42
CA CYS A 104 7.65 -15.29 -4.41
C CYS A 104 8.60 -15.81 -3.33
N ALA A 105 8.11 -16.01 -2.09
CA ALA A 105 8.91 -16.55 -1.00
C ALA A 105 9.38 -17.99 -1.23
N ILE A 106 8.57 -18.84 -1.87
CA ILE A 106 8.96 -20.21 -2.23
C ILE A 106 10.04 -20.16 -3.31
N VAL A 107 9.85 -19.36 -4.37
CA VAL A 107 10.81 -19.28 -5.46
C VAL A 107 12.12 -18.63 -5.02
N ALA A 108 12.07 -17.62 -4.15
CA ALA A 108 13.26 -16.99 -3.58
C ALA A 108 14.10 -17.95 -2.72
N ARG A 109 13.55 -19.06 -2.23
CA ARG A 109 14.30 -20.10 -1.49
C ARG A 109 15.00 -21.09 -2.41
N GLU A 110 14.35 -21.47 -3.51
CA GLU A 110 14.83 -22.54 -4.40
C GLU A 110 15.58 -22.02 -5.65
N ALA A 111 15.45 -20.73 -5.96
CA ALA A 111 15.90 -20.15 -7.23
C ALA A 111 16.72 -18.86 -7.03
N PRO A 112 17.51 -18.43 -8.04
CA PRO A 112 18.23 -17.17 -7.99
C PRO A 112 17.28 -15.95 -7.91
N GLN A 113 17.76 -14.87 -7.28
CA GLN A 113 16.96 -13.67 -6.97
C GLN A 113 16.26 -13.02 -8.18
N PHE A 114 16.81 -13.20 -9.38
CA PHE A 114 16.22 -12.69 -10.63
C PHE A 114 14.86 -13.34 -10.95
N LEU A 115 14.66 -14.61 -10.58
CA LEU A 115 13.42 -15.34 -10.86
C LEU A 115 12.25 -14.84 -10.02
N ASP A 116 12.49 -14.50 -8.77
CA ASP A 116 11.49 -13.89 -7.87
C ASP A 116 10.99 -12.55 -8.43
N THR A 117 11.91 -11.71 -8.91
CA THR A 117 11.57 -10.40 -9.49
C THR A 117 10.81 -10.56 -10.81
N ALA A 118 11.19 -11.53 -11.65
CA ALA A 118 10.49 -11.85 -12.89
C ALA A 118 9.06 -12.35 -12.63
N LEU A 119 8.88 -13.24 -11.65
CA LEU A 119 7.56 -13.73 -11.23
C LEU A 119 6.69 -12.60 -10.69
N PHE A 120 7.24 -11.75 -9.83
CA PHE A 120 6.53 -10.58 -9.34
C PHE A 120 6.08 -9.68 -10.50
N SER A 121 6.96 -9.38 -11.46
CA SER A 121 6.62 -8.56 -12.62
C SER A 121 5.52 -9.17 -13.49
N CYS A 122 5.49 -10.50 -13.64
CA CYS A 122 4.44 -11.20 -14.37
C CYS A 122 3.11 -11.22 -13.62
N LEU A 123 3.13 -11.45 -12.30
CA LEU A 123 1.92 -11.52 -11.46
C LEU A 123 1.31 -10.14 -11.19
N PHE A 124 2.13 -9.10 -11.17
CA PHE A 124 1.73 -7.74 -10.89
C PHE A 124 0.56 -7.23 -11.75
N PRO A 125 0.57 -7.31 -13.09
CA PRO A 125 -0.57 -6.87 -13.91
C PRO A 125 -1.85 -7.67 -13.60
N PHE A 126 -1.75 -8.97 -13.31
CA PHE A 126 -2.90 -9.77 -12.89
C PHE A 126 -3.46 -9.31 -11.55
N LEU A 127 -2.59 -8.96 -10.60
CA LEU A 127 -2.99 -8.41 -9.31
C LEU A 127 -3.69 -7.06 -9.46
N ILE A 128 -3.21 -6.17 -10.35
CA ILE A 128 -3.91 -4.91 -10.63
C ILE A 128 -5.33 -5.18 -11.15
N LEU A 129 -5.49 -6.12 -12.10
CA LEU A 129 -6.80 -6.49 -12.63
C LEU A 129 -7.74 -7.04 -11.55
N MET A 130 -7.22 -7.88 -10.65
CA MET A 130 -7.97 -8.40 -9.51
C MET A 130 -8.35 -7.30 -8.52
N ALA A 131 -7.43 -6.37 -8.26
CA ALA A 131 -7.67 -5.23 -7.39
C ALA A 131 -8.79 -4.34 -7.96
N ILE A 132 -8.87 -4.13 -9.28
CA ILE A 132 -9.92 -3.31 -9.90
C ILE A 132 -11.32 -3.90 -9.63
N ARG A 133 -11.43 -5.22 -9.60
CA ARG A 133 -12.68 -5.94 -9.30
C ARG A 133 -12.93 -6.13 -7.79
N ALA A 134 -11.95 -5.84 -6.95
CA ALA A 134 -12.06 -6.03 -5.51
C ALA A 134 -13.10 -5.09 -4.89
N VAL A 135 -14.05 -5.68 -4.16
CA VAL A 135 -15.00 -4.96 -3.31
C VAL A 135 -14.77 -5.42 -1.88
N PRO A 136 -13.85 -4.78 -1.12
CA PRO A 136 -13.58 -5.22 0.24
C PRO A 136 -14.81 -4.96 1.12
N VAL A 137 -15.20 -5.99 1.86
CA VAL A 137 -16.34 -5.97 2.78
C VAL A 137 -15.93 -5.25 4.05
N ARG A 138 -16.74 -4.27 4.49
CA ARG A 138 -16.47 -3.54 5.73
C ARG A 138 -16.63 -4.46 6.95
N PRO A 139 -15.64 -4.56 7.86
CA PRO A 139 -15.82 -5.29 9.10
C PRO A 139 -16.93 -4.65 9.95
N LYS A 140 -17.91 -5.44 10.39
CA LYS A 140 -19.01 -4.97 11.26
C LYS A 140 -18.54 -4.61 12.69
N ALA A 141 -17.44 -5.19 13.15
CA ALA A 141 -16.90 -4.94 14.49
C ALA A 141 -15.99 -3.69 14.51
N ARG A 142 -16.32 -2.69 15.35
CA ARG A 142 -15.54 -1.44 15.49
C ARG A 142 -14.14 -1.62 16.10
N GLY A 143 -13.92 -2.67 16.92
CA GLY A 143 -12.69 -2.85 17.70
C GLY A 143 -11.47 -3.40 16.94
N LEU A 144 -11.68 -4.09 15.81
CA LEU A 144 -10.61 -4.70 14.99
C LEU A 144 -10.24 -3.87 13.75
N GLN A 145 -10.75 -2.63 13.66
CA GLN A 145 -10.64 -1.78 12.46
C GLN A 145 -9.29 -1.10 12.29
N TYR A 146 -8.43 -1.10 13.31
CA TYR A 146 -7.16 -0.39 13.29
C TYR A 146 -6.03 -1.36 13.58
N PHE A 147 -5.16 -1.57 12.58
CA PHE A 147 -3.93 -2.32 12.76
C PHE A 147 -2.87 -1.40 13.37
N PRO A 148 -2.34 -1.69 14.58
CA PRO A 148 -1.47 -0.75 15.31
C PRO A 148 -0.16 -0.44 14.57
N PHE A 149 0.30 -1.35 13.71
CA PHE A 149 1.56 -1.19 12.99
C PHE A 149 1.49 -0.15 11.86
N LEU A 150 0.35 -0.02 11.17
CA LEU A 150 0.19 0.98 10.11
C LEU A 150 0.18 2.40 10.69
N GLY A 151 -0.44 2.60 11.85
CA GLY A 151 -0.37 3.86 12.58
C GLY A 151 1.04 4.21 13.04
N LEU A 152 1.86 3.22 13.43
CA LEU A 152 3.27 3.44 13.77
C LEU A 152 4.08 3.90 12.56
N VAL A 153 3.88 3.27 11.40
CA VAL A 153 4.55 3.67 10.15
C VAL A 153 4.13 5.08 9.75
N ASP A 154 2.85 5.44 9.87
CA ASP A 154 2.37 6.80 9.58
C ASP A 154 2.97 7.83 10.54
N HIS A 155 3.14 7.46 11.80
CA HIS A 155 3.82 8.31 12.78
C HIS A 155 5.30 8.50 12.46
N LEU A 156 5.98 7.44 11.99
CA LEU A 156 7.38 7.49 11.56
C LEU A 156 7.58 8.31 10.28
N THR A 157 6.71 8.14 9.27
CA THR A 157 6.76 8.95 8.03
C THR A 157 6.42 10.40 8.32
N ALA A 158 5.41 10.68 9.14
CA ALA A 158 5.08 12.03 9.58
C ALA A 158 6.23 12.67 10.36
N SER A 159 6.91 11.90 11.23
CA SER A 159 8.09 12.37 11.98
C SER A 159 9.27 12.67 11.06
N ALA A 160 9.52 11.82 10.07
CA ALA A 160 10.59 12.02 9.08
C ALA A 160 10.33 13.23 8.17
N VAL A 161 9.08 13.41 7.70
CA VAL A 161 8.69 14.56 6.88
C VAL A 161 8.78 15.87 7.69
N LYS A 162 8.33 15.86 8.95
CA LYS A 162 8.40 17.03 9.85
C LYS A 162 9.84 17.38 10.24
N MET A 163 10.74 16.40 10.27
CA MET A 163 12.17 16.62 10.46
C MET A 163 12.78 17.24 9.21
N GLY A 164 12.46 16.73 8.01
CA GLY A 164 12.92 17.28 6.73
C GLY A 164 12.44 18.73 6.49
N SER A 165 11.20 19.06 6.86
CA SER A 165 10.65 20.42 6.72
C SER A 165 11.19 21.42 7.75
N ARG A 166 11.99 20.99 8.73
CA ARG A 166 12.69 21.87 9.69
C ARG A 166 14.09 22.23 9.23
N PHE A 167 14.61 21.55 8.21
CA PHE A 167 15.92 21.81 7.61
C PHE A 167 15.84 22.63 6.31
N LEU A 168 14.63 22.87 5.79
CA LEU A 168 14.29 23.82 4.73
C LEU A 168 13.65 25.06 5.35
#